data_AF-A0A7K2YGG3-F1
#
_entry.id   AF-A0A7K2YGG3-F1
#
_cell.length_a   1.000
_cell.length_b   1.000
_cell.length_c   1.000
_cell.angle_alpha   90.00
_cell.angle_beta   90.00
_cell.angle_gamma   90.00
#
_symmetry.space_group_name_H-M   'P 1'
#
loop_
_entity.id
_entity.type
_entity.pdbx_description
1 polymer ?
#
loop_
_entity_poly.entity_id
_entity_poly.type
_entity_poly.pdbx_seq_one_letter_code
_entity_poly.pdbx_strand_id
1 'polypeptide(L)'
;MVEQLADLIPEGPESEPYRTFARVQALEAHADDAAAAAVARAYLDRIGPSHSAWDTARALFGEVMVQALIMGTVPLADNLAAAEEALRKPGDSYRHPSGATIRLEAEDDEPLLMVLHGDTAKSVRAAKRLVDAEKRASRAGHADALCTYALCVCAAGDIDAARAALVDAERVLPGRPRIGATRTRIESSPAATIRLEDR
;
A
#
# COMPACT_ATOMS: atom_id res chain seq x y z
N MET A 1 1.77 -2.20 23.63
CA MET A 1 0.33 -1.92 23.49
C MET A 1 0.17 -0.98 22.32
N VAL A 2 -0.32 -1.48 21.19
CA VAL A 2 -0.73 -0.62 20.08
C VAL A 2 -2.16 -0.21 20.43
N GLU A 3 -2.38 1.04 20.83
CA GLU A 3 -3.72 1.60 20.85
C GLU A 3 -4.31 1.36 19.47
N GLN A 4 -5.44 0.65 19.39
CA GLN A 4 -6.10 0.45 18.11
C GLN A 4 -6.53 1.83 17.64
N LEU A 5 -6.03 2.28 16.49
CA LEU A 5 -6.39 3.56 15.88
C LEU A 5 -7.91 3.79 15.84
N ALA A 6 -8.71 2.72 15.85
CA ALA A 6 -10.16 2.73 15.97
C ALA A 6 -10.69 3.40 17.25
N ASP A 7 -9.99 3.28 18.38
CA ASP A 7 -10.42 3.80 19.70
C ASP A 7 -10.22 5.32 19.81
N LEU A 8 -9.46 5.93 18.89
CA LEU A 8 -9.18 7.37 18.85
C LEU A 8 -10.13 8.12 17.91
N ILE A 9 -11.08 7.43 17.27
CA ILE A 9 -11.98 8.00 16.28
C ILE A 9 -13.21 8.59 17.00
N PRO A 10 -13.52 9.90 16.84
CA PRO A 10 -14.71 10.51 17.44
C PRO A 10 -16.01 9.79 17.06
N GLU A 11 -17.05 9.88 17.90
CA GLU A 11 -18.38 9.42 17.52
C GLU A 11 -19.08 10.44 16.60
N GLY A 12 -19.95 9.98 15.69
CA GLY A 12 -20.75 10.82 14.79
C GLY A 12 -20.54 10.56 13.29
N PRO A 13 -21.42 11.08 12.41
CA PRO A 13 -21.35 10.83 10.96
C PRO A 13 -20.07 11.36 10.31
N GLU A 14 -19.48 12.43 10.85
CA GLU A 14 -18.22 12.99 10.35
C GLU A 14 -17.00 12.09 10.61
N SER A 15 -17.15 11.08 11.46
CA SER A 15 -16.09 10.12 11.78
C SER A 15 -16.07 8.88 10.88
N GLU A 16 -17.11 8.71 10.07
CA GLU A 16 -17.27 7.57 9.17
C GLU A 16 -16.10 7.35 8.20
N PRO A 17 -15.48 8.40 7.61
CA PRO A 17 -14.25 8.23 6.83
C PRO A 17 -13.18 7.51 7.64
N TYR A 18 -12.92 7.99 8.85
CA TYR A 18 -11.86 7.48 9.73
C TYR A 18 -12.06 6.02 10.11
N ARG A 19 -13.30 5.61 10.39
CA ARG A 19 -13.61 4.20 10.70
C ARG A 19 -13.36 3.30 9.50
N THR A 20 -13.67 3.79 8.30
CA THR A 20 -13.38 3.07 7.07
C THR A 20 -11.87 2.91 6.86
N PHE A 21 -11.09 3.99 7.03
CA PHE A 21 -9.62 3.93 6.95
C PHE A 21 -9.04 2.92 7.95
N ALA A 22 -9.47 2.98 9.21
CA ALA A 22 -9.02 2.04 10.24
C ALA A 22 -9.37 0.58 9.89
N ARG A 23 -10.56 0.34 9.33
CA ARG A 23 -10.99 -0.99 8.88
C ARG A 23 -10.14 -1.50 7.73
N VAL A 24 -9.82 -0.65 6.74
CA VAL A 24 -8.93 -0.99 5.63
C VAL A 24 -7.54 -1.35 6.16
N GLN A 25 -6.96 -0.53 7.03
CA GLN A 25 -5.65 -0.81 7.64
C GLN A 25 -5.63 -2.10 8.46
N ALA A 26 -6.72 -2.42 9.16
CA ALA A 26 -6.83 -3.69 9.88
C ALA A 26 -6.84 -4.89 8.92
N LEU A 27 -7.55 -4.80 7.80
CA LEU A 27 -7.58 -5.85 6.79
C LEU A 27 -6.21 -6.01 6.10
N GLU A 28 -5.56 -4.90 5.74
CA GLU A 28 -4.19 -4.92 5.20
C GLU A 28 -3.19 -5.54 6.18
N ALA A 29 -3.31 -5.26 7.48
CA ALA A 29 -2.45 -5.87 8.50
C ALA A 29 -2.60 -7.40 8.57
N HIS A 30 -3.75 -7.94 8.13
CA HIS A 30 -4.01 -9.37 8.01
C HIS A 30 -3.77 -9.93 6.60
N ALA A 31 -3.23 -9.11 5.68
CA ALA A 31 -3.01 -9.44 4.27
C ALA A 31 -4.29 -9.86 3.52
N ASP A 32 -5.46 -9.36 3.94
CA ASP A 32 -6.74 -9.56 3.25
C ASP A 32 -7.00 -8.42 2.25
N ASP A 33 -6.17 -8.39 1.20
CA ASP A 33 -6.11 -7.28 0.23
C ASP A 33 -7.40 -7.15 -0.59
N ALA A 34 -8.07 -8.27 -0.89
CA ALA A 34 -9.33 -8.28 -1.59
C ALA A 34 -10.46 -7.66 -0.75
N ALA A 35 -10.55 -8.02 0.54
CA ALA A 35 -11.53 -7.40 1.43
C ALA A 35 -11.22 -5.92 1.67
N ALA A 36 -9.94 -5.56 1.84
CA ALA A 36 -9.52 -4.18 1.99
C ALA A 36 -9.93 -3.34 0.77
N ALA A 37 -9.67 -3.84 -0.45
CA ALA A 37 -10.03 -3.19 -1.70
C ALA A 37 -11.55 -3.05 -1.86
N ALA A 38 -12.31 -4.09 -1.50
CA ALA A 38 -13.77 -4.07 -1.54
C ALA A 38 -14.37 -3.04 -0.57
N VAL A 39 -13.84 -2.95 0.66
CA VAL A 39 -14.26 -1.94 1.65
C VAL A 39 -13.93 -0.53 1.17
N ALA A 40 -12.72 -0.30 0.66
CA ALA A 40 -12.32 1.00 0.13
C ALA A 40 -13.19 1.41 -1.08
N ARG A 41 -13.48 0.47 -1.99
CA ARG A 41 -14.32 0.70 -3.15
C ARG A 41 -15.76 1.05 -2.77
N ALA A 42 -16.37 0.27 -1.89
CA ALA A 42 -17.74 0.50 -1.43
C ALA A 42 -17.86 1.86 -0.72
N TYR A 43 -16.84 2.27 0.02
CA TYR A 43 -16.80 3.58 0.65
C TYR A 43 -16.70 4.70 -0.39
N LEU A 44 -15.77 4.59 -1.34
CA LEU A 44 -15.62 5.54 -2.43
C LEU A 44 -16.96 5.70 -3.17
N ASP A 45 -17.52 4.61 -3.71
CA ASP A 45 -18.77 4.64 -4.49
C ASP A 45 -19.94 5.26 -3.70
N ARG A 46 -19.99 5.05 -2.39
CA ARG A 46 -21.07 5.57 -1.52
C ARG A 46 -21.00 7.09 -1.30
N ILE A 47 -19.80 7.65 -1.08
CA ILE A 47 -19.68 9.07 -0.73
C ILE A 47 -19.80 9.98 -1.97
N GLY A 48 -19.36 9.52 -3.14
CA GLY A 48 -19.47 10.27 -4.39
C GLY A 48 -18.52 11.49 -4.50
N PRO A 49 -18.29 12.00 -5.74
CA PRO A 49 -17.28 13.03 -6.01
C PRO A 49 -17.57 14.40 -5.39
N SER A 50 -18.81 14.63 -4.94
CA SER A 50 -19.19 15.87 -4.24
C SER A 50 -18.79 15.88 -2.77
N HIS A 51 -18.35 14.74 -2.20
CA HIS A 51 -18.00 14.64 -0.79
C HIS A 51 -16.58 15.17 -0.53
N SER A 52 -16.38 15.90 0.57
CA SER A 52 -15.09 16.51 0.91
C SER A 52 -13.96 15.50 1.13
N ALA A 53 -14.30 14.26 1.51
CA ALA A 53 -13.35 13.15 1.65
C ALA A 53 -13.13 12.32 0.38
N TRP A 54 -13.71 12.72 -0.77
CA TRP A 54 -13.64 11.93 -2.01
C TRP A 54 -12.21 11.65 -2.47
N ASP A 55 -11.36 12.68 -2.55
CA ASP A 55 -9.99 12.53 -3.03
C ASP A 55 -9.18 11.58 -2.14
N THR A 56 -9.39 11.66 -0.82
CA THR A 56 -8.78 10.74 0.13
C THR A 56 -9.28 9.30 -0.03
N ALA A 57 -10.60 9.13 -0.15
CA ALA A 57 -11.20 7.81 -0.35
C ALA A 57 -10.70 7.17 -1.65
N ARG A 58 -10.53 7.99 -2.68
CA ARG A 58 -10.05 7.57 -3.99
C ARG A 58 -8.58 7.15 -3.93
N ALA A 59 -7.73 7.93 -3.26
CA ALA A 59 -6.33 7.58 -3.05
C ALA A 59 -6.17 6.26 -2.27
N LEU A 60 -6.92 6.08 -1.18
CA LEU A 60 -6.92 4.82 -0.42
C LEU A 60 -7.35 3.63 -1.27
N PHE A 61 -8.43 3.79 -2.04
CA PHE A 61 -8.87 2.74 -2.95
C PHE A 61 -7.79 2.39 -3.97
N GLY A 62 -7.12 3.39 -4.55
CA GLY A 62 -6.01 3.19 -5.48
C GLY A 62 -4.87 2.39 -4.87
N GLU A 63 -4.36 2.81 -3.71
CA GLU A 63 -3.25 2.15 -3.01
C GLU A 63 -3.56 0.67 -2.71
N VAL A 64 -4.72 0.42 -2.10
CA VAL A 64 -5.12 -0.93 -1.68
C VAL A 64 -5.42 -1.81 -2.89
N MET A 65 -6.05 -1.26 -3.93
CA MET A 65 -6.33 -2.00 -5.16
C MET A 65 -5.04 -2.40 -5.88
N VAL A 66 -4.04 -1.50 -5.97
CA VAL A 66 -2.74 -1.84 -6.55
C VAL A 66 -2.06 -3.00 -5.80
N GLN A 67 -2.08 -2.96 -4.46
CA GLN A 67 -1.57 -4.07 -3.65
C GLN A 67 -2.33 -5.37 -3.93
N ALA A 68 -3.67 -5.34 -3.96
CA ALA A 68 -4.49 -6.51 -4.24
C ALA A 68 -4.23 -7.11 -5.65
N LEU A 69 -4.02 -6.25 -6.65
CA LEU A 69 -3.69 -6.65 -8.02
C LEU A 69 -2.31 -7.33 -8.09
N ILE A 70 -1.30 -6.79 -7.41
CA ILE A 70 0.05 -7.38 -7.35
C ILE A 70 0.00 -8.75 -6.70
N MET A 71 -0.84 -8.92 -5.68
CA MET A 71 -1.00 -10.19 -4.99
C MET A 71 -1.90 -11.19 -5.73
N GLY A 72 -2.54 -10.78 -6.81
CA GLY A 72 -3.48 -11.62 -7.56
C GLY A 72 -4.72 -12.01 -6.75
N THR A 73 -5.05 -11.28 -5.67
CA THR A 73 -6.24 -11.53 -4.84
C THR A 73 -7.51 -10.94 -5.49
N VAL A 74 -7.33 -10.08 -6.49
CA VAL A 74 -8.38 -9.55 -7.38
C VAL A 74 -7.94 -9.66 -8.85
N PRO A 75 -8.86 -9.85 -9.80
CA PRO A 75 -8.51 -9.99 -11.22
C PRO A 75 -7.91 -8.70 -11.81
N LEU A 76 -6.76 -8.83 -12.49
CA LEU A 76 -6.06 -7.69 -13.12
C LEU A 76 -6.89 -6.99 -14.19
N ALA A 77 -7.45 -7.77 -15.13
CA ALA A 77 -8.12 -7.27 -16.33
C ALA A 77 -9.30 -6.35 -16.03
N ASP A 78 -10.01 -6.60 -14.93
CA ASP A 78 -11.24 -5.88 -14.59
C ASP A 78 -10.97 -4.63 -13.73
N ASN A 79 -9.80 -4.55 -13.07
CA ASN A 79 -9.58 -3.60 -11.98
C ASN A 79 -8.41 -2.64 -12.19
N LEU A 80 -7.47 -2.94 -13.10
CA LEU A 80 -6.28 -2.11 -13.31
C LEU A 80 -6.65 -0.66 -13.68
N ALA A 81 -7.56 -0.47 -14.63
CA ALA A 81 -8.00 0.87 -15.06
C ALA A 81 -8.63 1.67 -13.90
N ALA A 82 -9.35 1.02 -12.99
CA ALA A 82 -9.93 1.67 -11.82
C ALA A 82 -8.86 2.08 -10.81
N ALA A 83 -7.84 1.25 -10.60
CA ALA A 83 -6.70 1.57 -9.74
C ALA A 83 -5.89 2.76 -10.30
N GLU A 84 -5.60 2.74 -11.60
CA GLU A 84 -4.91 3.83 -12.30
C GLU A 84 -5.69 5.14 -12.24
N GLU A 85 -7.00 5.11 -12.49
CA GLU A 85 -7.86 6.28 -12.37
C GLU A 85 -7.85 6.84 -10.95
N ALA A 86 -7.90 5.95 -9.96
CA ALA A 86 -7.89 6.33 -8.56
C ALA A 86 -6.59 7.01 -8.13
N LEU A 87 -5.47 6.57 -8.69
CA LEU A 87 -4.14 7.13 -8.45
C LEU A 87 -3.81 8.34 -9.35
N ARG A 88 -4.62 8.63 -10.38
CA ARG A 88 -4.44 9.81 -11.23
C ARG A 88 -4.65 11.08 -10.41
N LYS A 89 -3.60 11.87 -10.19
CA LYS A 89 -3.60 13.05 -9.30
C LYS A 89 -4.64 14.12 -9.66
N PRO A 90 -5.49 14.58 -8.73
CA PRO A 90 -5.91 15.96 -8.59
C PRO A 90 -4.81 16.69 -7.79
N GLY A 91 -4.66 18.00 -7.93
CA GLY A 91 -3.62 18.73 -7.19
C GLY A 91 -3.73 18.53 -5.66
N ASP A 92 -2.56 18.44 -5.01
CA ASP A 92 -2.30 18.54 -3.56
C ASP A 92 -2.42 17.31 -2.64
N SER A 93 -1.59 17.36 -1.58
CA SER A 93 -1.50 16.44 -0.45
C SER A 93 -2.76 16.42 0.43
N TYR A 94 -3.03 15.31 1.11
CA TYR A 94 -4.09 15.20 2.09
C TYR A 94 -3.56 15.12 3.54
N ARG A 95 -4.29 15.70 4.51
CA ARG A 95 -4.01 15.51 5.95
C ARG A 95 -4.74 14.29 6.49
N HIS A 96 -4.00 13.22 6.72
CA HIS A 96 -4.44 12.06 7.47
C HIS A 96 -4.98 12.46 8.86
N PRO A 97 -5.97 11.74 9.40
CA PRO A 97 -6.64 12.09 10.66
C PRO A 97 -5.72 11.97 11.88
N SER A 98 -4.62 11.23 11.75
CA SER A 98 -3.54 11.22 12.75
C SER A 98 -2.72 12.52 12.80
N GLY A 99 -3.07 13.52 11.98
CA GLY A 99 -2.30 14.76 11.81
C GLY A 99 -1.15 14.66 10.81
N ALA A 100 -0.91 13.49 10.21
CA ALA A 100 0.12 13.31 9.20
C ALA A 100 -0.33 13.89 7.85
N THR A 101 0.46 14.76 7.24
CA THR A 101 0.24 15.09 5.81
C THR A 101 0.72 13.90 4.99
N ILE A 102 -0.20 13.15 4.41
CA ILE A 102 0.09 12.16 3.37
C ILE A 102 0.12 12.91 2.06
N ARG A 103 1.29 12.98 1.44
CA ARG A 103 1.41 13.55 0.11
C ARG A 103 0.70 12.59 -0.85
N LEU A 104 -0.24 13.10 -1.66
CA LEU A 104 -0.82 12.36 -2.79
C LEU A 104 0.19 12.30 -3.93
N GLU A 105 1.45 12.06 -3.61
CA GLU A 105 2.48 11.84 -4.60
C GLU A 105 2.28 10.41 -5.08
N ALA A 106 1.64 10.27 -6.25
CA ALA A 106 1.63 9.03 -7.04
C ALA A 106 3.01 8.37 -7.21
N GLU A 107 4.11 9.02 -6.78
CA GLU A 107 5.46 8.47 -6.73
C GLU A 107 5.60 7.29 -5.75
N ASP A 108 4.72 7.20 -4.74
CA ASP A 108 4.77 6.11 -3.75
C ASP A 108 4.28 4.77 -4.34
N ASP A 109 3.27 4.83 -5.22
CA ASP A 109 2.66 3.66 -5.87
C ASP A 109 3.03 3.50 -7.35
N GLU A 110 3.66 4.51 -7.97
CA GLU A 110 4.20 4.42 -9.34
C GLU A 110 5.09 3.19 -9.55
N PRO A 111 5.98 2.80 -8.62
CA PRO A 111 6.75 1.57 -8.76
C PRO A 111 5.85 0.33 -8.84
N LEU A 112 4.78 0.27 -8.04
CA LEU A 112 3.85 -0.86 -8.02
C LEU A 112 3.00 -0.91 -9.30
N LEU A 113 2.58 0.24 -9.84
CA LEU A 113 1.94 0.30 -11.15
C LEU A 113 2.86 -0.21 -12.27
N MET A 114 4.16 0.13 -12.24
CA MET A 114 5.12 -0.42 -13.21
C MET A 114 5.24 -1.95 -13.11
N VAL A 115 5.10 -2.54 -11.91
CA VAL A 115 5.03 -4.00 -11.76
C VAL A 115 3.82 -4.56 -12.51
N LEU A 116 2.64 -3.95 -12.34
CA LEU A 116 1.40 -4.40 -13.00
C LEU A 116 1.45 -4.31 -14.52
N HIS A 117 2.24 -3.37 -15.06
CA HIS A 117 2.50 -3.26 -16.50
C HIS A 117 3.62 -4.19 -17.01
N GLY A 118 4.22 -5.02 -16.15
CA GLY A 118 5.33 -5.91 -16.52
C GLY A 118 6.70 -5.23 -16.65
N ASP A 119 6.81 -3.96 -16.24
CA ASP A 119 8.01 -3.13 -16.31
C ASP A 119 8.90 -3.30 -15.04
N THR A 120 9.15 -4.54 -14.62
CA THR A 120 9.79 -4.86 -13.31
C THR A 120 11.18 -4.24 -13.11
N ALA A 121 11.96 -4.09 -14.17
CA ALA A 121 13.26 -3.43 -14.06
C ALA A 121 13.14 -1.92 -13.79
N LYS A 122 12.10 -1.26 -14.34
CA LYS A 122 11.83 0.15 -14.08
C LYS A 122 11.22 0.33 -12.69
N SER A 123 10.33 -0.57 -12.27
CA SER A 123 9.71 -0.51 -10.93
C SER A 123 10.77 -0.54 -9.83
N VAL A 124 11.73 -1.47 -9.89
CA VAL A 124 12.82 -1.56 -8.91
C VAL A 124 13.64 -0.26 -8.83
N ARG A 125 13.94 0.36 -9.98
CA ARG A 125 14.66 1.65 -10.02
C ARG A 125 13.83 2.79 -9.44
N ALA A 126 12.52 2.82 -9.71
CA ALA A 126 11.62 3.82 -9.17
C ALA A 126 11.47 3.67 -7.65
N ALA A 127 11.21 2.46 -7.17
CA ALA A 127 11.10 2.17 -5.74
C ALA A 127 12.39 2.50 -4.97
N LYS A 128 13.56 2.30 -5.58
CA LYS A 128 14.83 2.71 -4.96
C LYS A 128 14.95 4.23 -4.79
N ARG A 129 14.54 5.01 -5.80
CA ARG A 129 14.50 6.47 -5.69
C ARG A 129 13.53 6.94 -4.61
N LEU A 130 12.38 6.28 -4.51
CA LEU A 130 11.41 6.53 -3.45
C LEU A 130 12.01 6.29 -2.07
N VAL A 131 12.69 5.16 -1.86
CA VAL A 131 13.41 4.88 -0.59
C VAL A 131 14.40 6.00 -0.25
N ASP A 132 15.19 6.47 -1.23
CA ASP A 132 16.18 7.53 -1.02
C ASP A 132 15.53 8.89 -0.67
N ALA A 133 14.37 9.20 -1.26
CA ALA A 133 13.61 10.41 -0.97
C ALA A 133 13.02 10.35 0.45
N GLU A 134 12.33 9.25 0.77
CA GLU A 134 11.63 9.09 2.05
C GLU A 134 12.57 8.93 3.25
N LYS A 135 13.78 8.37 3.03
CA LYS A 135 14.83 8.25 4.05
C LYS A 135 15.11 9.57 4.78
N ARG A 136 14.92 10.71 4.11
CA ARG A 136 15.15 12.05 4.67
C ARG A 136 13.86 12.74 5.13
N ALA A 137 12.71 12.29 4.65
CA ALA A 137 11.43 12.92 4.93
C ALA A 137 10.82 12.40 6.24
N SER A 138 10.68 11.08 6.39
CA SER A 138 10.06 10.49 7.58
C SER A 138 10.47 9.04 7.82
N ARG A 139 10.51 8.62 9.09
CA ARG A 139 10.78 7.21 9.42
C ARG A 139 9.67 6.28 8.94
N ALA A 140 8.41 6.72 9.01
CA ALA A 140 7.26 5.94 8.59
C ALA A 140 7.24 5.76 7.07
N GLY A 141 7.37 6.85 6.31
CA GLY A 141 7.47 6.80 4.86
C GLY A 141 8.69 6.03 4.38
N HIS A 142 9.85 6.12 5.06
CA HIS A 142 11.01 5.31 4.72
C HIS A 142 10.78 3.81 4.90
N ALA A 143 10.11 3.40 5.99
CA ALA A 143 9.75 2.00 6.21
C ALA A 143 8.73 1.50 5.18
N ASP A 144 7.72 2.32 4.86
CA ASP A 144 6.69 1.98 3.87
C ASP A 144 7.28 1.93 2.43
N ALA A 145 8.19 2.84 2.09
CA ALA A 145 8.97 2.82 0.84
C ALA A 145 9.85 1.57 0.71
N LEU A 146 10.47 1.12 1.80
CA LEU A 146 11.22 -0.14 1.83
C LEU A 146 10.31 -1.35 1.60
N CYS A 147 9.06 -1.32 2.08
CA CYS A 147 8.06 -2.34 1.77
C CYS A 147 7.70 -2.34 0.28
N THR A 148 7.47 -1.16 -0.32
CA THR A 148 7.24 -1.02 -1.76
C THR A 148 8.42 -1.54 -2.58
N TYR A 149 9.65 -1.20 -2.18
CA TYR A 149 10.86 -1.73 -2.79
C TYR A 149 10.94 -3.25 -2.69
N ALA A 150 10.63 -3.82 -1.53
CA ALA A 150 10.62 -5.27 -1.31
C ALA A 150 9.65 -5.99 -2.25
N LEU A 151 8.44 -5.44 -2.46
CA LEU A 151 7.47 -5.97 -3.43
C LEU A 151 7.99 -5.88 -4.87
N CYS A 152 8.63 -4.77 -5.26
CA CYS A 152 9.16 -4.60 -6.61
C CYS A 152 10.30 -5.58 -6.92
N VAL A 153 11.24 -5.79 -6.00
CA VAL A 153 12.35 -6.74 -6.21
C VAL A 153 11.86 -8.19 -6.16
N CYS A 154 10.85 -8.49 -5.33
CA CYS A 154 10.16 -9.78 -5.34
C CYS A 154 9.52 -10.05 -6.72
N ALA A 155 8.80 -9.08 -7.28
CA ALA A 155 8.21 -9.18 -8.62
C ALA A 155 9.28 -9.31 -9.74
N ALA A 156 10.49 -8.80 -9.52
CA ALA A 156 11.64 -9.01 -10.40
C ALA A 156 12.33 -10.37 -10.21
N GLY A 157 11.85 -11.21 -9.27
CA GLY A 157 12.39 -12.54 -8.97
C GLY A 157 13.53 -12.57 -7.95
N ASP A 158 13.88 -11.44 -7.34
CA ASP A 158 14.95 -11.35 -6.34
C ASP A 158 14.40 -11.36 -4.90
N ILE A 159 14.12 -12.57 -4.42
CA ILE A 159 13.60 -12.81 -3.06
C ILE A 159 14.60 -12.44 -1.96
N ASP A 160 15.91 -12.59 -2.20
CA ASP A 160 16.90 -12.25 -1.17
C ASP A 160 16.95 -10.74 -0.95
N ALA A 161 16.92 -9.96 -2.04
CA ALA A 161 16.81 -8.51 -1.94
C ALA A 161 15.49 -8.10 -1.28
N ALA A 162 14.38 -8.79 -1.57
CA ALA A 162 13.08 -8.53 -0.97
C ALA A 162 13.13 -8.70 0.56
N ARG A 163 13.68 -9.83 1.02
CA ARG A 163 13.85 -10.13 2.45
C ARG A 163 14.80 -9.15 3.13
N ALA A 164 15.90 -8.78 2.48
CA ALA A 164 16.84 -7.79 3.00
C ALA A 164 16.16 -6.42 3.20
N ALA A 165 15.35 -5.99 2.23
CA ALA A 165 14.59 -4.75 2.34
C ALA A 165 13.59 -4.77 3.51
N LEU A 166 12.91 -5.91 3.75
CA LEU A 166 12.03 -6.08 4.92
C LEU A 166 12.79 -6.02 6.25
N VAL A 167 13.99 -6.58 6.32
CA VAL A 167 14.84 -6.48 7.52
C VAL A 167 15.22 -5.02 7.77
N ASP A 168 15.56 -4.27 6.73
CA ASP A 168 15.86 -2.84 6.85
C ASP A 168 14.62 -2.04 7.25
N ALA A 169 13.44 -2.34 6.70
CA ALA A 169 12.18 -1.71 7.10
C ALA A 169 11.90 -1.93 8.59
N GLU A 170 12.08 -3.17 9.08
CA GLU A 170 11.86 -3.53 10.49
C GLU A 170 12.86 -2.79 11.40
N ARG A 171 14.11 -2.59 10.97
CA ARG A 171 15.08 -1.77 11.72
C ARG A 171 14.67 -0.30 11.79
N VAL A 172 14.10 0.25 10.71
CA VAL A 172 13.67 1.64 10.64
C VAL A 172 12.46 1.89 11.54
N LEU A 173 11.45 1.02 11.49
CA LEU A 173 10.22 1.16 12.27
C LEU A 173 9.65 -0.21 12.68
N PRO A 174 10.11 -0.77 13.82
CA PRO A 174 9.68 -2.07 14.28
C PRO A 174 8.17 -2.16 14.52
N GLY A 175 7.56 -3.28 14.15
CA GLY A 175 6.13 -3.54 14.40
C GLY A 175 5.16 -2.74 13.53
N ARG A 176 5.63 -2.05 12.49
CA ARG A 176 4.77 -1.38 11.51
C ARG A 176 3.91 -2.42 10.78
N PRO A 177 2.57 -2.32 10.78
CA PRO A 177 1.69 -3.35 10.20
C PRO A 177 1.98 -3.71 8.73
N ARG A 178 2.30 -2.71 7.90
CA ARG A 178 2.67 -2.90 6.48
C ARG A 178 3.86 -3.84 6.30
N ILE A 179 4.82 -3.85 7.23
CA ILE A 179 5.98 -4.76 7.18
C ILE A 179 5.54 -6.21 7.35
N GLY A 180 4.68 -6.47 8.35
CA GLY A 180 4.11 -7.81 8.58
C GLY A 180 3.32 -8.31 7.37
N ALA A 181 2.44 -7.46 6.83
CA ALA A 181 1.68 -7.77 5.62
C ALA A 181 2.59 -8.06 4.42
N THR A 182 3.57 -7.19 4.16
CA THR A 182 4.53 -7.34 3.05
C THR A 182 5.38 -8.59 3.19
N ARG A 183 5.76 -8.96 4.42
CA ARG A 183 6.44 -10.23 4.71
C ARG A 183 5.57 -11.42 4.32
N THR A 184 4.33 -11.49 4.79
CA THR A 184 3.39 -12.55 4.42
C THR A 184 3.27 -12.70 2.91
N ARG A 185 3.17 -11.57 2.19
CA ARG A 185 3.08 -11.52 0.72
C ARG A 185 4.31 -12.03 -0.01
N ILE A 186 5.50 -11.65 0.43
CA ILE A 186 6.76 -12.12 -0.17
C ILE A 186 6.91 -13.63 0.04
N GLU A 187 6.61 -14.12 1.23
CA GLU A 187 6.76 -15.55 1.57
C GLU A 187 5.69 -16.43 0.92
N SER A 188 4.52 -15.90 0.57
CA SER A 188 3.48 -16.62 -0.18
C SER A 188 3.65 -16.55 -1.70
N SER A 189 4.63 -15.77 -2.20
CA SER A 189 4.83 -15.58 -3.64
C SER A 189 5.37 -16.85 -4.32
N PRO A 190 5.05 -17.08 -5.62
CA PRO A 190 5.66 -18.16 -6.40
C PRO A 190 7.19 -18.09 -6.43
N ALA A 191 7.76 -16.88 -6.39
CA ALA A 191 9.20 -16.69 -6.35
C ALA A 191 9.85 -17.24 -5.06
N ALA A 192 9.11 -17.30 -3.94
CA ALA A 192 9.58 -17.91 -2.70
C ALA A 192 9.55 -19.44 -2.72
N THR A 193 8.67 -20.06 -3.52
CA THR A 193 8.49 -21.52 -3.59
C THR A 193 9.45 -22.22 -4.55
N ILE A 194 9.87 -21.57 -5.64
CA ILE A 194 10.80 -22.14 -6.64
C ILE A 194 12.13 -22.61 -6.02
N ARG A 195 12.58 -21.98 -4.92
CA ARG A 195 13.86 -22.35 -4.26
C ARG A 195 13.79 -23.60 -3.36
N LEU A 196 12.59 -24.11 -3.05
CA LEU A 196 12.45 -25.28 -2.19
C LEU A 196 12.58 -26.61 -2.96
N GLU A 197 12.47 -26.58 -4.29
CA GLU A 197 12.56 -27.78 -5.13
C GLU A 197 13.97 -28.03 -5.70
N ASP A 198 14.85 -27.02 -5.66
CA ASP A 198 16.25 -27.09 -6.13
C ASP A 198 17.27 -27.39 -5.00
N ARG A 199 16.83 -27.99 -3.88
CA ARG A 199 17.70 -28.43 -2.77
C ARG A 199 17.52 -29.89 -2.40
#